data_AF-A0A7V9C863-F1
#
_entry.id   AF-A0A7V9C863-F1
#
_cell.length_a   1.000
_cell.length_b   1.000
_cell.length_c   1.000
_cell.angle_alpha   90.00
_cell.angle_beta   90.00
_cell.angle_gamma   90.00
#
_symmetry.space_group_name_H-M   'P 1'
#
loop_
_entity.id
_entity.type
_entity.pdbx_description
1 polymer ?
#
loop_
_entity_poly.entity_id
_entity_poly.type
_entity_poly.pdbx_seq_one_letter_code
_entity_poly.pdbx_strand_id
1 'polypeptide(L)' 'MAENNNNIVDDRGTNTDAGRAIIQRLRDEGFDRSDEKLAVALGRPVEEIQSWMSGAEAVDDDVVMKARGIATQRNINVE' A
#
# COMPACT_ATOMS: atom_id res chain seq x y z
N MET A 1 16.33 -19.88 12.82
CA MET A 1 16.64 -18.98 11.71
C MET A 1 15.37 -18.20 11.43
N ALA A 2 15.32 -16.91 11.79
CA ALA A 2 14.21 -16.07 11.39
C ALA A 2 14.51 -15.66 9.93
N GLU A 3 13.73 -16.18 8.99
CA GLU A 3 13.76 -15.68 7.62
C GLU A 3 13.32 -14.22 7.68
N ASN A 4 14.29 -13.31 7.60
CA ASN A 4 14.03 -11.91 7.30
C ASN A 4 13.45 -11.91 5.89
N ASN A 5 12.12 -11.94 5.81
CA ASN A 5 11.34 -11.77 4.59
C ASN A 5 11.56 -10.36 4.03
N ASN A 6 12.76 -10.09 3.54
CA ASN A 6 13.04 -9.04 2.57
C ASN A 6 12.47 -9.48 1.21
N ASN A 7 11.19 -9.86 1.19
CA ASN A 7 10.44 -10.06 -0.03
C ASN A 7 10.24 -8.67 -0.62
N ILE A 8 11.13 -8.36 -1.55
CA ILE A 8 11.00 -7.23 -2.43
C ILE A 8 9.67 -7.41 -3.16
N VAL A 9 8.76 -6.46 -2.95
CA VAL A 9 7.43 -6.40 -3.55
C VAL A 9 7.42 -5.54 -4.80
N ASP A 10 8.53 -5.00 -5.30
CA ASP A 10 8.56 -4.36 -6.63
C ASP A 10 9.97 -4.25 -7.23
N ASP A 11 10.04 -3.86 -8.51
CA ASP A 11 11.29 -3.62 -9.25
C ASP A 11 12.16 -2.48 -8.67
N ARG A 12 11.64 -1.71 -7.71
CA ARG A 12 12.37 -0.62 -7.03
C ARG A 12 13.03 -1.08 -5.72
N GLY A 13 12.92 -2.36 -5.37
CA GLY A 13 13.48 -2.89 -4.12
C GLY A 13 12.64 -2.57 -2.89
N THR A 14 11.38 -2.15 -3.08
CA THR A 14 10.44 -1.89 -1.97
C THR A 14 10.13 -3.20 -1.29
N ASN A 15 10.31 -3.31 0.02
CA ASN A 15 9.89 -4.49 0.76
C ASN A 15 8.44 -4.36 1.22
N THR A 16 7.85 -5.42 1.75
CA THR A 16 6.46 -5.43 2.23
C THR A 16 6.16 -4.30 3.23
N ASP A 17 7.10 -3.98 4.12
CA ASP A 17 6.94 -2.90 5.11
C ASP A 17 6.87 -1.51 4.44
N ALA A 18 7.78 -1.25 3.50
CA ALA A 18 7.80 0.00 2.74
C ALA A 18 6.57 0.11 1.83
N GLY A 19 6.13 -0.98 1.21
CA GLY A 19 4.92 -1.01 0.40
C GLY A 19 3.67 -0.69 1.24
N ARG A 20 3.57 -1.26 2.43
CA ARG A 20 2.51 -0.92 3.39
C ARG A 20 2.56 0.54 3.81
N ALA A 21 3.75 1.10 4.07
CA ALA A 21 3.90 2.50 4.42
C ALA A 21 3.41 3.43 3.30
N ILE A 22 3.69 3.10 2.04
CA ILE A 22 3.18 3.82 0.86
C ILE A 22 1.65 3.81 0.84
N ILE A 23 1.03 2.64 1.01
CA ILE A 23 -0.44 2.50 0.98
C ILE A 23 -1.08 3.23 2.16
N GLN A 24 -0.50 3.12 3.36
CA GLN A 24 -0.97 3.83 4.56
C GLN A 24 -0.92 5.34 4.36
N ARG A 25 0.19 5.86 3.82
CA ARG A 25 0.35 7.29 3.57
C ARG A 25 -0.63 7.80 2.52
N LEU A 26 -0.84 7.04 1.44
CA LEU A 26 -1.85 7.34 0.45
C LEU A 26 -3.26 7.36 1.06
N ARG A 27 -3.61 6.41 1.92
CA ARG A 27 -4.90 6.41 2.63
C ARG A 27 -5.06 7.66 3.48
N ASP A 28 -4.06 7.98 4.27
CA ASP A 28 -4.15 9.01 5.28
C ASP A 28 -4.20 10.41 4.67
N GLU A 29 -3.39 10.67 3.64
CA GLU A 29 -3.30 11.97 2.98
C GLU A 29 -4.27 12.11 1.80
N GLY A 30 -4.59 11.01 1.12
CA GLY A 30 -5.39 11.01 -0.11
C GLY A 30 -6.84 10.62 0.05
N PHE A 31 -7.19 9.95 1.15
CA PHE A 31 -8.51 9.33 1.31
C PHE A 31 -9.10 9.51 2.71
N ASP A 32 -8.76 10.60 3.40
CA ASP A 32 -9.31 10.95 4.72
C ASP A 32 -9.19 9.83 5.76
N ARG A 33 -8.10 9.03 5.68
CA ARG A 33 -7.89 7.85 6.53
C ARG A 33 -9.00 6.79 6.42
N SER A 34 -9.74 6.75 5.31
CA SER A 34 -10.83 5.81 5.06
C SER A 34 -10.35 4.63 4.22
N ASP A 35 -10.38 3.44 4.82
CA ASP A 35 -10.08 2.19 4.11
C ASP A 35 -11.06 1.96 2.95
N GLU A 36 -12.34 2.30 3.11
CA GLU A 36 -13.37 2.19 2.05
C GLU A 36 -13.06 3.07 0.83
N LYS A 37 -12.67 4.33 1.04
CA LYS A 37 -12.31 5.24 -0.05
C LYS A 37 -11.04 4.78 -0.77
N LEU A 38 -10.06 4.29 -0.02
CA LEU A 38 -8.85 3.72 -0.60
C LEU A 38 -9.16 2.44 -1.40
N ALA A 39 -10.01 1.55 -0.86
CA ALA A 39 -10.45 0.32 -1.52
C ALA A 39 -11.08 0.61 -2.88
N VAL A 40 -11.98 1.60 -2.95
CA VAL A 40 -12.60 2.05 -4.21
C VAL A 40 -11.54 2.55 -5.20
N ALA A 41 -10.58 3.35 -4.76
CA ALA A 41 -9.54 3.90 -5.64
C ALA A 41 -8.56 2.83 -6.14
N LEU A 42 -8.22 1.86 -5.29
CA LEU A 42 -7.38 0.73 -5.67
C LEU A 42 -8.15 -0.35 -6.45
N GLY A 43 -9.48 -0.33 -6.42
CA GLY A 43 -10.31 -1.38 -7.02
C GLY A 43 -10.10 -2.72 -6.32
N ARG A 44 -10.09 -2.69 -4.99
CA ARG A 44 -9.85 -3.84 -4.11
C ARG A 44 -10.96 -3.93 -3.06
N PRO A 45 -11.24 -5.13 -2.52
CA PRO A 45 -12.10 -5.28 -1.35
C PRO A 45 -11.55 -4.49 -0.15
N VAL A 46 -12.44 -4.00 0.72
CA VAL A 46 -12.02 -3.26 1.92
C VAL A 46 -11.30 -4.19 2.91
N GLU A 47 -11.65 -5.47 2.91
CA GLU A 47 -11.05 -6.51 3.73
C GLU A 47 -9.56 -6.68 3.40
N GLU A 48 -9.18 -6.62 2.12
CA GLU A 48 -7.77 -6.65 1.71
C GLU A 48 -7.01 -5.43 2.23
N ILE A 49 -7.62 -4.22 2.16
CA ILE A 49 -7.01 -3.02 2.73
C ILE A 49 -6.76 -3.21 4.23
N GLN A 50 -7.75 -3.73 4.96
CA GLN A 50 -7.64 -3.98 6.40
C GLN A 50 -6.58 -5.05 6.73
N SER A 51 -6.48 -6.12 5.93
CA SER A 51 -5.44 -7.14 6.07
C SER A 51 -4.03 -6.56 5.89
N TRP A 52 -3.83 -5.66 4.92
CA TRP A 52 -2.55 -4.98 4.74
C TRP A 52 -2.25 -4.00 5.88
N MET A 53 -3.23 -3.20 6.30
CA MET A 53 -3.07 -2.20 7.37
C MET A 53 -2.79 -2.85 8.73
N SER A 54 -3.40 -4.00 9.00
CA SER A 54 -3.13 -4.78 10.22
C SER A 54 -1.83 -5.58 10.13
N GLY A 55 -1.31 -5.77 8.92
CA GLY A 55 -0.16 -6.63 8.64
C GLY A 55 -0.45 -8.12 8.73
N ALA A 56 -1.72 -8.50 8.70
CA ALA A 56 -2.13 -9.89 8.54
C ALA A 56 -1.70 -10.46 7.18
N GLU A 57 -1.63 -9.62 6.15
CA GLU A 57 -1.19 -9.99 4.81
C GLU A 57 -0.08 -9.07 4.29
N ALA A 58 0.74 -9.62 3.40
CA ALA A 58 1.70 -8.84 2.64
C ALA A 58 0.98 -8.04 1.54
N VAL A 59 1.47 -6.84 1.28
CA VAL A 59 1.00 -6.00 0.18
C VAL A 59 1.49 -6.54 -1.15
N ASP A 60 0.61 -6.48 -2.15
CA ASP A 60 0.90 -6.91 -3.51
C ASP A 60 1.68 -5.86 -4.31
N ASP A 61 2.49 -6.30 -5.26
CA ASP A 61 3.35 -5.45 -6.09
C ASP A 61 2.54 -4.48 -6.95
N ASP A 62 1.46 -4.99 -7.54
CA ASP A 62 0.57 -4.26 -8.43
C ASP A 62 -0.19 -3.15 -7.67
N VAL A 63 -0.52 -3.40 -6.40
CA VAL A 63 -1.14 -2.44 -5.50
C VAL A 63 -0.16 -1.32 -5.17
N VAL A 64 1.10 -1.65 -4.86
CA VAL A 64 2.12 -0.63 -4.57
C VAL A 64 2.37 0.25 -5.80
N MET A 65 2.47 -0.33 -7.00
CA MET A 65 2.59 0.42 -8.25
C MET A 65 1.37 1.34 -8.49
N LYS A 66 0.16 0.82 -8.28
CA LYS A 66 -1.07 1.60 -8.44
C LYS A 66 -1.18 2.73 -7.43
N ALA A 67 -0.82 2.46 -6.17
CA ALA A 67 -0.81 3.45 -5.09
C ALA A 67 0.11 4.63 -5.44
N ARG A 68 1.33 4.37 -5.95
CA ARG A 68 2.22 5.43 -6.43
C ARG A 68 1.63 6.24 -7.59
N GLY A 69 0.99 5.57 -8.54
CA GLY A 69 0.31 6.23 -9.65
C GLY A 69 -0.77 7.21 -9.17
N ILE A 70 -1.62 6.77 -8.22
CA ILE A 70 -2.66 7.61 -7.62
C ILE A 70 -2.05 8.76 -6.81
N ALA A 71 -1.01 8.48 -6.00
CA ALA A 71 -0.31 9.50 -5.23
C ALA A 71 0.24 10.61 -6.12
N THR A 72 0.86 10.24 -7.25
CA THR A 72 1.39 11.16 -8.25
C THR A 72 0.29 12.04 -8.85
N GLN A 73 -0.85 11.43 -9.24
CA GLN A 73 -2.00 12.18 -9.78
C GLN A 73 -2.61 13.16 -8.77
N ARG A 74 -2.46 12.88 -7.47
CA ARG A 74 -2.99 13.69 -6.37
C ARG A 74 -1.97 14.64 -5.72
N ASN A 75 -0.74 14.72 -6.24
CA ASN A 75 0.36 15.49 -5.64
C ASN A 75 0.65 15.10 -4.17
N ILE A 76 0.58 13.80 -3.85
CA ILE A 76 0.87 13.26 -2.52
C ILE A 76 2.27 12.66 -2.54
N ASN A 77 3.13 13.06 -1.60
CA ASN A 77 4.43 12.42 -1.43
C ASN A 77 4.29 11.17 -0.55
N VAL A 78 4.50 9.99 -1.14
CA VAL A 78 4.43 8.70 -0.46
C VAL A 78 5.79 8.05 -0.22
N GLU A 79 6.87 8.70 -0.65
CA GLU A 79 8.28 8.28 -0.47
C GLU A 79 9.05 9.20 0.49
#